data_AF-A0A7V9EVU2-F1
#
_entry.id   AF-A0A7V9EVU2-F1
#
_cell.length_a   1.000
_cell.length_b   1.000
_cell.length_c   1.000
_cell.angle_alpha   90.00
_cell.angle_beta   90.00
_cell.angle_gamma   90.00
#
_symmetry.space_group_name_H-M   'P 1'
#
loop_
_entity.id
_entity.type
_entity.pdbx_description
1 polymer ?
#
loop_
_entity_poly.entity_id
_entity_poly.type
_entity_poly.pdbx_seq_one_letter_code
_entity_poly.pdbx_strand_id
1 'polypeptide(L)'
;EWVLRRVDGDAEALDTPIGRVPAADALDTRGLDLDPTVLAELLTVDSRRWRAEVPKLREHYDSLGLRLPTELRDQLAVLEKRLGE
;
A
#
# COMPACT_ATOMS: atom_id res chain seq x y z
N GLU A 1 14.88 -7.31 -4.33
CA GLU A 1 15.63 -6.29 -5.09
C GLU A 1 15.02 -4.90 -4.99
N TRP A 2 13.82 -4.66 -5.53
CA TRP A 2 13.21 -3.31 -5.61
C TRP A 2 13.20 -2.52 -4.30
N VAL A 3 12.89 -3.16 -3.17
CA VAL A 3 12.90 -2.49 -1.86
C VAL A 3 14.26 -1.88 -1.53
N LEU A 4 15.37 -2.57 -1.83
CA LEU A 4 16.72 -2.05 -1.59
C LEU A 4 17.01 -0.88 -2.54
N ARG A 5 16.71 -1.03 -3.83
CA ARG A 5 16.87 0.05 -4.81
C ARG A 5 16.04 1.29 -4.46
N ARG A 6 14.87 1.12 -3.84
CA ARG A 6 14.07 2.25 -3.33
C ARG A 6 14.72 2.98 -2.17
N VAL A 7 15.45 2.27 -1.31
CA VAL A 7 16.26 2.87 -0.24
C VAL A 7 17.42 3.65 -0.83
N ASP A 8 18.05 3.11 -1.88
CA ASP A 8 19.19 3.73 -2.56
C ASP A 8 18.78 4.88 -3.51
N GLY A 9 17.49 5.02 -3.82
CA GLY A 9 16.96 6.05 -4.74
C GLY A 9 16.92 5.64 -6.22
N ASP A 10 17.27 4.38 -6.52
CA ASP A 10 17.51 3.83 -7.86
C ASP A 10 16.35 2.97 -8.40
N ALA A 11 15.13 3.20 -7.91
CA ALA A 11 13.93 2.54 -8.40
C ALA A 11 12.71 3.47 -8.41
N GLU A 12 11.93 3.38 -9.47
CA GLU A 12 10.69 4.14 -9.63
C GLU A 12 9.56 3.55 -8.78
N ALA A 13 8.66 4.44 -8.35
CA ALA A 13 7.46 4.11 -7.61
C ALA A 13 6.37 5.12 -7.93
N LEU A 14 5.13 4.65 -7.93
CA LEU A 14 3.94 5.48 -8.07
C LEU A 14 3.41 5.83 -6.69
N ASP A 15 3.11 7.11 -6.47
CA ASP A 15 2.40 7.54 -5.26
C ASP A 15 0.94 7.11 -5.34
N THR A 16 0.46 6.45 -4.29
CA THR A 16 -0.91 5.96 -4.14
C THR A 16 -1.44 6.35 -2.76
N PRO A 17 -2.76 6.27 -2.51
CA PRO A 17 -3.32 6.55 -1.19
C PRO A 17 -2.75 5.68 -0.04
N ILE A 18 -2.18 4.52 -0.36
CA ILE A 18 -1.57 3.60 0.62
C ILE A 18 -0.04 3.74 0.71
N GLY A 19 0.53 4.74 0.03
CA GLY A 19 1.97 4.97 -0.05
C GLY A 19 2.53 4.67 -1.43
N ARG A 20 3.78 4.24 -1.50
CA ARG A 20 4.50 4.06 -2.77
C ARG A 20 4.46 2.61 -3.22
N VAL A 21 3.94 2.38 -4.42
CA VAL A 21 3.86 1.07 -5.08
C VAL A 21 4.85 1.03 -6.24
N PRO A 22 5.50 -0.11 -6.55
CA PRO A 22 6.37 -0.21 -7.72
C PRO A 22 5.66 0.24 -9.01
N ALA A 23 6.39 0.96 -9.87
CA ALA A 23 5.99 1.04 -11.27
C ALA A 23 6.07 -0.35 -11.90
N ALA A 24 5.28 -0.61 -12.95
CA ALA A 24 5.16 -1.94 -13.56
C ALA A 24 6.49 -2.51 -14.07
N ASP A 25 7.41 -1.64 -14.49
CA ASP A 25 8.75 -1.96 -14.98
C ASP A 25 9.85 -1.88 -13.91
N ALA A 26 9.51 -1.48 -12.69
CA ALA A 26 10.47 -1.34 -11.59
C ALA A 26 10.84 -2.68 -10.93
N LEU A 27 10.06 -3.74 -11.19
CA LEU A 27 10.29 -5.08 -10.67
C LEU A 27 11.04 -5.94 -11.69
N ASP A 28 12.13 -6.59 -11.25
CA ASP A 28 12.78 -7.64 -12.03
C ASP A 28 11.95 -8.93 -11.95
N THR A 29 11.31 -9.28 -13.06
CA THR A 29 10.51 -10.51 -13.21
C THR A 29 11.19 -11.56 -14.09
N ARG A 30 12.49 -11.39 -14.41
CA ARG A 30 13.23 -12.36 -15.24
C ARG A 30 13.18 -13.76 -14.62
N GLY A 31 12.82 -14.74 -15.46
CA GLY A 31 12.70 -16.14 -15.04
C GLY A 31 11.33 -16.50 -14.45
N LEU A 32 10.38 -15.56 -14.38
CA LEU A 32 8.98 -15.84 -14.06
C LEU A 32 8.16 -15.94 -15.34
N ASP A 33 7.31 -16.97 -15.42
CA ASP A 33 6.26 -17.05 -16.44
C ASP A 33 5.06 -16.23 -15.97
N LEU A 34 5.11 -14.93 -16.24
CA LEU A 34 4.12 -13.97 -15.75
C LEU A 34 3.65 -13.06 -16.88
N ASP A 35 2.34 -13.03 -17.12
CA ASP A 35 1.75 -12.10 -18.06
C ASP A 35 1.85 -10.65 -17.52
N PRO A 36 2.27 -9.67 -18.34
CA PRO A 36 2.36 -8.27 -17.91
C PRO A 36 1.06 -7.70 -17.33
N THR A 37 -0.10 -8.18 -17.79
CA THR A 37 -1.41 -7.75 -17.29
C THR A 37 -1.67 -8.24 -15.87
N VAL A 38 -1.19 -9.44 -15.52
CA VAL A 38 -1.29 -9.97 -14.15
C VAL A 38 -0.43 -9.14 -13.20
N LEU A 39 0.79 -8.77 -13.62
CA LEU A 39 1.63 -7.90 -12.82
C LEU A 39 0.98 -6.53 -12.58
N ALA A 40 0.40 -5.94 -13.63
CA ALA A 40 -0.33 -4.68 -13.51
C ALA A 40 -1.52 -4.78 -12.55
N GLU A 41 -2.27 -5.88 -12.59
CA GLU A 41 -3.37 -6.14 -11.64
C GLU A 41 -2.86 -6.25 -10.20
N LEU A 42 -1.78 -7.00 -9.96
CA LEU A 42 -1.18 -7.16 -8.62
C LEU A 42 -0.70 -5.83 -8.02
N LEU A 43 -0.25 -4.89 -8.87
CA LEU A 43 0.20 -3.57 -8.46
C LEU A 43 -0.94 -2.53 -8.39
N THR A 44 -2.17 -2.92 -8.70
CA THR A 44 -3.31 -1.99 -8.69
C THR A 44 -3.77 -1.67 -7.27
N VAL A 45 -3.94 -0.37 -6.97
CA VAL A 45 -4.53 0.11 -5.71
C VAL A 45 -5.96 0.58 -5.96
N ASP A 46 -6.94 -0.23 -5.55
CA ASP A 46 -8.35 0.13 -5.62
C ASP A 46 -8.80 0.87 -4.35
N SER A 47 -8.94 2.19 -4.44
CA SER A 47 -9.38 3.03 -3.32
C SER A 47 -10.77 2.68 -2.77
N ARG A 48 -11.66 2.08 -3.57
CA ARG A 48 -12.98 1.65 -3.08
C ARG A 48 -12.85 0.42 -2.20
N ARG A 49 -12.05 -0.57 -2.63
CA ARG A 49 -11.74 -1.77 -1.82
C ARG A 49 -11.03 -1.37 -0.53
N TRP A 50 -10.04 -0.48 -0.60
CA TRP A 50 -9.34 0.00 0.59
C TRP A 50 -10.24 0.75 1.57
N ARG A 51 -11.16 1.61 1.08
CA ARG A 51 -12.17 2.26 1.95
C ARG A 51 -13.03 1.23 2.69
N ALA A 52 -13.35 0.09 2.08
CA ALA A 52 -14.12 -0.97 2.71
C ALA A 52 -13.34 -1.73 3.81
N GLU A 53 -12.00 -1.67 3.80
CA GLU A 53 -11.16 -2.28 4.84
C GLU A 53 -10.93 -1.35 6.05
N VAL A 54 -11.06 -0.03 5.89
CA VAL A 54 -10.85 0.95 6.98
C VAL A 54 -11.69 0.65 8.24
N PRO A 55 -13.00 0.31 8.14
CA PRO A 55 -13.79 -0.06 9.32
C PRO A 55 -13.22 -1.28 10.06
N LYS A 56 -12.73 -2.30 9.33
CA LYS A 56 -12.16 -3.51 9.93
C LYS A 56 -10.84 -3.22 10.65
N LEU A 57 -10.01 -2.34 10.08
CA LEU A 57 -8.79 -1.86 10.73
C LEU A 57 -9.11 -1.10 12.02
N ARG A 58 -10.17 -0.28 12.00
CA ARG A 58 -10.66 0.44 13.19
C ARG A 58 -11.10 -0.53 14.29
N GLU A 59 -11.90 -1.55 13.94
CA GLU A 59 -12.32 -2.60 14.87
C GLU A 59 -11.11 -3.37 15.46
N HIS A 60 -10.13 -3.70 14.62
CA HIS A 60 -8.89 -4.34 15.08
C HIS A 60 -8.12 -3.45 16.06
N TYR A 61 -8.00 -2.15 15.77
CA TYR A 61 -7.35 -1.17 16.64
C TYR A 61 -8.08 -1.02 17.98
N ASP A 62 -9.41 -1.07 17.98
CA ASP A 62 -10.22 -1.03 19.19
C ASP A 62 -10.00 -2.28 20.07
N SER A 63 -9.77 -3.46 19.47
CA SER A 63 -9.43 -4.68 20.20
C SER A 63 -8.11 -4.59 20.99
N LEU A 64 -7.20 -3.70 20.58
CA LEU A 64 -5.91 -3.48 21.24
C LEU A 64 -6.03 -2.51 22.43
N GLY A 65 -7.10 -1.71 22.47
CA GLY A 65 -7.42 -0.81 23.57
C GLY A 65 -6.29 0.18 23.88
N LEU A 66 -5.98 0.34 25.17
CA LEU A 66 -4.98 1.29 25.68
C LEU A 66 -3.54 0.98 25.26
N ARG A 67 -3.26 -0.20 24.70
CA ARG A 67 -1.91 -0.57 24.23
C ARG A 67 -1.59 -0.02 22.86
N LEU A 68 -2.61 0.46 22.12
CA LEU A 68 -2.41 1.03 20.81
C LEU A 68 -1.90 2.47 20.94
N PRO A 69 -0.72 2.80 20.39
CA PRO A 69 -0.27 4.18 20.30
C PRO A 69 -1.27 5.05 19.53
N THR A 70 -1.50 6.26 19.99
CA THR A 70 -2.43 7.22 19.36
C THR A 70 -2.04 7.49 17.90
N GLU A 71 -0.74 7.50 17.61
CA GLU A 71 -0.17 7.75 16.30
C GLU A 71 -0.69 6.75 15.24
N LEU A 72 -1.00 5.50 15.62
CA LEU A 72 -1.57 4.54 14.68
C LEU A 72 -3.02 4.90 14.30
N ARG A 73 -3.80 5.45 15.22
CA ARG A 73 -5.14 5.96 14.91
C ARG A 73 -5.06 7.19 14.01
N ASP A 74 -4.10 8.06 14.25
CA ASP A 74 -3.85 9.23 13.41
C ASP A 74 -3.46 8.81 11.97
N GLN A 75 -2.59 7.80 11.83
CA GLN A 75 -2.24 7.27 10.50
C GLN A 75 -3.46 6.66 9.78
N LEU A 76 -4.36 5.98 10.49
CA LEU A 76 -5.60 5.46 9.90
C LEU A 76 -6.52 6.59 9.42
N ALA A 77 -6.64 7.68 10.18
CA ALA A 77 -7.41 8.85 9.77
C ALA A 77 -6.80 9.56 8.54
N VAL A 78 -5.46 9.66 8.48
CA VAL A 78 -4.75 10.18 7.31
C VAL A 78 -4.98 9.29 6.08
N LEU A 79 -4.93 7.97 6.24
CA LEU A 79 -5.24 7.02 5.18
C LEU A 79 -6.67 7.21 4.66
N GLU A 80 -7.66 7.30 5.54
CA GLU A 80 -9.07 7.51 5.18
C GLU A 80 -9.26 8.80 4.37
N LYS A 81 -8.55 9.88 4.75
CA LYS A 81 -8.53 11.13 3.98
C LYS A 81 -7.94 10.93 2.58
N ARG A 82 -6.74 10.34 2.46
CA ARG A 82 -6.10 10.07 1.16
C ARG A 82 -6.94 9.18 0.27
N LEU A 83 -7.67 8.24 0.86
CA LEU A 83 -8.57 7.38 0.12
C LEU A 83 -9.77 8.15 -0.39
N GLY A 84 -10.26 9.17 0.35
CA GLY A 84 -11.44 9.99 0.10
C GLY A 84 -11.31 11.04 -1.00
N GLU A 85 -10.10 11.56 -1.21
CA GLU A 85 -9.69 12.41 -2.35
C GLU A 85 -9.85 11.67 -3.70
#